data_AF-A0A934J1R3-F1
#
_entry.id   AF-A0A934J1R3-F1
#
_cell.length_a   1.000
_cell.length_b   1.000
_cell.length_c   1.000
_cell.angle_alpha   90.00
_cell.angle_beta   90.00
_cell.angle_gamma   90.00
#
_symmetry.space_group_name_H-M   'P 1'
#
loop_
_entity.id
_entity.type
_entity.pdbx_description
1 polymer ?
#
loop_
_entity_poly.entity_id
_entity_poly.type
_entity_poly.pdbx_seq_one_letter_code
_entity_poly.pdbx_strand_id
1 'polypeptide(L)'
;MGKTINELYSLDEILYKLLHERSYRQLFLEDKFYEMNISEVNIENLKTIDREELMATAKTIKSNIISGNIDYNGGLKSAYPGVFSEFKESSIDMDDLLYDFIESIWFQDYKEIPFSGRGICIEEAFYHYMLSNENFINRSPYNTLLLQHEFLNAIHSILVINKNPNFRIHSPLIIHNRSISYSVVKYPGKIVSALENSLKKFETDDEVLYVYAATKKHLIKGQISELISEILKNELLIHKAEIRNLLTTKFNINEDQLNTTILNMAKLGLLDG
;
A
#
# COMPACT_ATOMS: atom_id res chain seq x y z
N MET A 1 -29.31 17.24 11.02
CA MET A 1 -29.92 16.44 12.10
C MET A 1 -30.82 15.39 11.47
N GLY A 2 -30.30 14.21 11.20
CA GLY A 2 -31.09 13.02 10.89
C GLY A 2 -30.64 11.94 11.86
N LYS A 3 -31.46 11.63 12.86
CA LYS A 3 -31.26 10.43 13.68
C LYS A 3 -31.69 9.25 12.81
N THR A 4 -30.72 8.55 12.26
CA THR A 4 -30.94 7.28 11.58
C THR A 4 -31.44 6.27 12.61
N ILE A 5 -32.41 5.46 12.23
CA ILE A 5 -32.89 4.32 13.03
C ILE A 5 -31.66 3.46 13.34
N ASN A 6 -31.36 3.22 14.62
CA ASN A 6 -30.27 2.32 15.03
C ASN A 6 -30.64 0.91 14.56
N GLU A 7 -30.17 0.51 13.38
CA GLU A 7 -30.20 -0.88 12.97
C GLU A 7 -29.33 -1.69 13.94
N LEU A 8 -29.88 -2.79 14.45
CA LEU A 8 -29.18 -3.69 15.34
C LEU A 8 -28.21 -4.53 14.51
N TYR A 9 -26.98 -4.68 14.99
CA TYR A 9 -25.98 -5.49 14.31
C TYR A 9 -26.33 -6.99 14.39
N SER A 10 -26.01 -7.72 13.32
CA SER A 10 -26.04 -9.18 13.34
C SER A 10 -24.93 -9.74 14.24
N LEU A 11 -25.04 -11.02 14.62
CA LEU A 11 -24.06 -11.63 15.53
C LEU A 11 -22.65 -11.66 14.91
N ASP A 12 -22.53 -11.92 13.61
CA ASP A 12 -21.27 -11.91 12.88
C ASP A 12 -20.64 -10.50 12.81
N GLU A 13 -21.44 -9.45 12.60
CA GLU A 13 -20.98 -8.07 12.67
C GLU A 13 -20.48 -7.73 14.08
N ILE A 14 -21.20 -8.15 15.13
CA ILE A 14 -20.79 -7.94 16.52
C ILE A 14 -19.46 -8.63 16.80
N LEU A 15 -19.31 -9.90 16.43
CA LEU A 15 -18.08 -10.66 16.65
C LEU A 15 -16.89 -10.04 15.89
N TYR A 16 -17.10 -9.61 14.65
CA TYR A 16 -16.10 -8.88 13.88
C TYR A 16 -15.66 -7.60 14.60
N LYS A 17 -16.62 -6.79 15.05
CA LYS A 17 -16.34 -5.57 15.81
C LYS A 17 -15.62 -5.84 17.12
N LEU A 18 -16.00 -6.88 17.86
CA LEU A 18 -15.30 -7.26 19.10
C LEU A 18 -13.84 -7.63 18.87
N LEU A 19 -13.51 -8.23 17.72
CA LEU A 19 -12.14 -8.61 17.38
C LEU A 19 -11.31 -7.44 16.86
N HIS A 20 -11.89 -6.60 16.00
CA HIS A 20 -11.15 -5.56 15.27
C HIS A 20 -11.29 -4.16 15.89
N GLU A 21 -12.44 -3.79 16.44
CA GLU A 21 -12.69 -2.46 16.99
C GLU A 21 -12.40 -2.43 18.50
N ARG A 22 -11.29 -1.80 18.89
CA ARG A 22 -10.90 -1.62 20.31
C ARG A 22 -11.96 -0.81 21.07
N SER A 23 -12.49 0.26 20.48
CA SER A 23 -13.54 1.07 21.09
C SER A 23 -14.81 0.24 21.40
N TYR A 24 -15.28 -0.54 20.43
CA TYR A 24 -16.42 -1.45 20.60
C TYR A 24 -16.16 -2.56 21.62
N ARG A 25 -14.96 -3.15 21.59
CA ARG A 25 -14.53 -4.15 22.58
C ARG A 25 -14.45 -3.55 23.99
N GLN A 26 -14.05 -2.30 24.15
CA GLN A 26 -14.02 -1.64 25.46
C GLN A 26 -15.43 -1.52 26.06
N LEU A 27 -16.43 -1.15 25.25
CA LEU A 27 -17.83 -1.13 25.69
C LEU A 27 -18.30 -2.51 26.16
N PHE A 28 -17.90 -3.58 25.46
CA PHE A 28 -18.21 -4.96 25.86
C PHE A 28 -17.58 -5.34 27.21
N LEU A 29 -16.30 -5.02 27.40
CA LEU A 29 -15.57 -5.34 28.64
C LEU A 29 -16.10 -4.57 29.85
N GLU A 30 -16.67 -3.38 29.63
CA GLU A 30 -17.27 -2.52 30.64
C GLU A 30 -18.77 -2.79 30.86
N ASP A 31 -19.33 -3.84 30.24
CA ASP A 31 -20.75 -4.22 30.32
C ASP A 31 -21.71 -3.11 29.83
N LYS A 32 -21.25 -2.22 28.94
CA LYS A 32 -22.01 -1.10 28.36
C LYS A 32 -22.80 -1.50 27.10
N PHE A 33 -23.53 -2.61 27.17
CA PHE A 33 -24.26 -3.18 26.02
C PHE A 33 -25.28 -2.23 25.37
N TYR A 34 -25.84 -1.30 26.15
CA TYR A 34 -26.81 -0.31 25.68
C TYR A 34 -26.21 0.68 24.66
N GLU A 35 -24.88 0.81 24.59
CA GLU A 35 -24.16 1.67 23.64
C GLU A 35 -23.75 0.92 22.36
N MET A 36 -23.98 -0.39 22.28
CA MET A 36 -23.39 -1.25 21.26
C MET A 36 -24.34 -1.63 20.10
N ASN A 37 -25.59 -1.14 20.09
CA ASN A 37 -26.60 -1.52 19.08
C ASN A 37 -26.80 -3.05 18.95
N ILE A 38 -26.89 -3.75 20.09
CA ILE A 38 -27.05 -5.21 20.17
C ILE A 38 -28.47 -5.56 20.64
N SER A 39 -29.06 -6.62 20.07
CA SER A 39 -30.34 -7.17 20.53
C SER A 39 -30.20 -7.91 21.87
N GLU A 40 -31.25 -7.98 22.68
CA GLU A 40 -31.24 -8.73 23.95
C GLU A 40 -30.85 -10.20 23.76
N VAL A 41 -31.30 -10.82 22.66
CA VAL A 41 -30.96 -12.20 22.29
C VAL A 41 -29.44 -12.36 22.07
N ASN A 42 -28.82 -11.40 21.39
CA ASN A 42 -27.37 -11.43 21.16
C ASN A 42 -26.60 -11.15 22.47
N ILE A 43 -27.09 -10.27 23.36
CA ILE A 43 -26.43 -10.01 24.66
C ILE A 43 -26.24 -11.30 25.46
N GLU A 44 -27.29 -12.13 25.56
CA GLU A 44 -27.19 -13.40 26.28
C GLU A 44 -26.16 -14.35 25.65
N ASN A 45 -26.09 -14.39 24.32
CA ASN A 45 -25.06 -15.18 23.62
C ASN A 45 -23.64 -14.63 23.87
N LEU A 46 -23.46 -13.31 23.92
CA LEU A 46 -22.14 -12.71 24.11
C LEU A 46 -21.60 -12.88 25.53
N LYS A 47 -22.46 -13.08 26.54
CA LYS A 47 -22.04 -13.39 27.91
C LYS A 47 -21.25 -14.71 28.00
N THR A 48 -21.36 -15.59 27.01
CA THR A 48 -20.57 -16.84 26.97
C THR A 48 -19.16 -16.63 26.42
N ILE A 49 -18.82 -15.45 25.91
CA ILE A 49 -17.49 -15.15 25.39
C ILE A 49 -16.53 -14.96 26.57
N ASP A 50 -15.44 -15.73 26.58
CA ASP A 50 -14.33 -15.50 27.48
C ASP A 50 -13.62 -14.18 27.12
N ARG A 51 -13.61 -13.23 28.07
CA ARG A 51 -13.05 -11.89 27.88
C ARG A 51 -11.54 -11.92 27.72
N GLU A 52 -10.84 -12.81 28.43
CA GLU A 52 -9.40 -12.95 28.32
C GLU A 52 -9.01 -13.53 26.96
N GLU A 53 -9.74 -14.55 26.51
CA GLU A 53 -9.52 -15.15 25.18
C GLU A 53 -9.83 -14.15 24.06
N LEU A 54 -10.90 -13.35 24.19
CA LEU A 54 -11.21 -12.28 23.25
C LEU A 54 -10.06 -11.27 23.14
N MET A 55 -9.52 -10.81 24.27
CA MET A 55 -8.39 -9.89 24.30
C MET A 55 -7.12 -10.50 23.71
N ALA A 56 -6.81 -11.76 24.04
CA ALA A 56 -5.66 -12.47 23.51
C ALA A 56 -5.75 -12.65 21.99
N THR A 57 -6.95 -12.98 21.50
CA THR A 57 -7.23 -13.13 20.06
C THR A 57 -7.08 -11.80 19.33
N ALA A 58 -7.69 -10.72 19.83
CA ALA A 58 -7.55 -9.39 19.25
C ALA A 58 -6.09 -8.92 19.20
N LYS A 59 -5.31 -9.18 20.27
CA LYS A 59 -3.88 -8.87 20.32
C LYS A 59 -3.09 -9.66 19.29
N THR A 60 -3.44 -10.93 19.07
CA THR A 60 -2.81 -11.80 18.08
C THR A 60 -3.08 -11.32 16.66
N ILE A 61 -4.34 -10.99 16.34
CA ILE A 61 -4.72 -10.40 15.04
C ILE A 61 -3.89 -9.15 14.77
N LYS A 62 -3.83 -8.21 15.72
CA LYS A 62 -3.00 -7.01 15.61
C LYS A 62 -1.54 -7.36 15.35
N SER A 63 -0.97 -8.28 16.15
CA SER A 63 0.42 -8.70 16.01
C SER A 63 0.73 -9.24 14.61
N ASN A 64 -0.19 -10.03 14.05
CA ASN A 64 -0.06 -10.62 12.71
C ASN A 64 -0.11 -9.56 11.60
N ILE A 65 -0.98 -8.55 11.73
CA ILE A 65 -1.03 -7.41 10.79
C ILE A 65 0.32 -6.66 10.78
N ILE A 66 0.89 -6.44 11.96
CA ILE A 66 2.15 -5.68 12.11
C ILE A 66 3.35 -6.46 11.58
N SER A 67 3.50 -7.71 12.03
CA SER A 67 4.74 -8.47 11.95
C SER A 67 4.68 -9.64 10.96
N GLY A 68 3.52 -9.85 10.33
CA GLY A 68 3.24 -11.05 9.56
C GLY A 68 2.85 -12.22 10.46
N ASN A 69 2.39 -13.29 9.83
CA ASN A 69 2.11 -14.56 10.52
C ASN A 69 3.37 -15.46 10.47
N ILE A 70 3.49 -16.41 11.38
CA ILE A 70 4.58 -17.41 11.42
C ILE A 70 4.75 -18.13 10.08
N ASP A 71 3.63 -18.39 9.37
CA ASP A 71 3.64 -19.07 8.08
C ASP A 71 3.94 -18.15 6.88
N TYR A 72 3.88 -16.83 7.06
CA TYR A 72 4.06 -15.84 6.01
C TYR A 72 4.99 -14.71 6.48
N ASN A 73 6.23 -14.70 5.99
CA ASN A 73 7.10 -13.54 6.10
C ASN A 73 6.38 -12.31 5.51
N GLY A 74 6.21 -11.25 6.31
CA GLY A 74 5.50 -10.06 5.86
C GLY A 74 5.04 -9.16 7.00
N GLY A 75 4.00 -8.35 6.75
CA GLY A 75 3.41 -7.42 7.70
C GLY A 75 3.86 -5.98 7.50
N LEU A 76 3.09 -5.06 8.08
CA LEU A 76 3.26 -3.61 7.86
C LEU A 76 4.66 -3.10 8.25
N LYS A 77 5.33 -3.68 9.26
CA LYS A 77 6.71 -3.29 9.60
C LYS A 77 7.72 -3.58 8.50
N SER A 78 7.49 -4.65 7.73
CA SER A 78 8.38 -5.03 6.62
C SER A 78 8.09 -4.22 5.35
N ALA A 79 6.80 -3.89 5.13
CA ALA A 79 6.36 -3.07 4.02
C ALA A 79 6.72 -1.59 4.20
N TYR A 80 6.65 -1.08 5.43
CA TYR A 80 6.81 0.33 5.79
C TYR A 80 7.89 0.59 6.87
N PRO A 81 9.13 0.10 6.70
CA PRO A 81 10.14 0.16 7.76
C PRO A 81 10.48 1.59 8.20
N GLY A 82 10.56 2.53 7.26
CA GLY A 82 10.85 3.94 7.49
C GLY A 82 9.69 4.68 8.13
N VAL A 83 8.44 4.45 7.71
CA VAL A 83 7.26 5.02 8.41
C VAL A 83 7.26 4.58 9.87
N PHE A 84 7.50 3.29 10.15
CA PHE A 84 7.58 2.79 11.53
C PHE A 84 8.80 3.34 12.29
N SER A 85 9.91 3.64 11.60
CA SER A 85 11.07 4.30 12.21
C SER A 85 10.73 5.73 12.62
N GLU A 86 10.08 6.49 11.73
CA GLU A 86 9.66 7.87 11.98
C GLU A 86 8.77 7.96 13.22
N PHE A 87 7.86 7.02 13.43
CA PHE A 87 7.00 7.01 14.61
C PHE A 87 7.73 6.65 15.92
N LYS A 88 8.74 5.78 15.87
CA LYS A 88 9.54 5.42 17.06
C LYS A 88 10.31 6.61 17.61
N GLU A 89 10.80 7.50 16.74
CA GLU A 89 11.52 8.72 17.12
C GLU A 89 10.61 9.80 17.72
N SER A 90 9.30 9.53 17.70
CA SER A 90 8.25 10.54 17.68
C SER A 90 7.38 10.52 18.94
N SER A 91 7.67 9.59 19.87
CA SER A 91 6.93 9.29 21.11
C SER A 91 5.44 8.98 20.91
N ILE A 92 4.99 8.75 19.68
CA ILE A 92 3.64 8.25 19.39
C ILE A 92 3.57 6.80 19.81
N ASP A 93 2.50 6.45 20.52
CA ASP A 93 2.22 5.05 20.83
C ASP A 93 1.83 4.31 19.55
N MET A 94 2.72 3.42 19.12
CA MET A 94 2.51 2.57 17.96
C MET A 94 1.29 1.67 18.13
N ASP A 95 1.00 1.22 19.34
CA ASP A 95 -0.14 0.36 19.59
C ASP A 95 -1.46 1.12 19.36
N ASP A 96 -1.52 2.38 19.80
CA ASP A 96 -2.67 3.25 19.55
C ASP A 96 -2.87 3.52 18.06
N LEU A 97 -1.81 3.91 17.35
CA LEU A 97 -1.86 4.15 15.90
C LEU A 97 -2.44 2.95 15.13
N LEU A 98 -2.06 1.74 15.55
CA LEU A 98 -2.48 0.51 14.91
C LEU A 98 -3.91 0.10 15.26
N TYR A 99 -4.35 0.35 16.49
CA TYR A 99 -5.76 0.18 16.82
C TYR A 99 -6.63 1.17 16.03
N ASP A 100 -6.20 2.43 15.92
CA ASP A 100 -6.88 3.45 15.14
C ASP A 100 -6.91 3.10 13.64
N PHE A 101 -5.83 2.50 13.13
CA PHE A 101 -5.81 1.96 11.76
C PHE A 101 -6.83 0.83 11.57
N ILE A 102 -6.86 -0.17 12.46
CA ILE A 102 -7.77 -1.33 12.35
C ILE A 102 -9.24 -0.88 12.47
N GLU A 103 -9.52 0.16 13.25
CA GLU A 103 -10.85 0.78 13.35
C GLU A 103 -11.21 1.68 12.16
N SER A 104 -10.25 2.03 11.32
CA SER A 104 -10.48 2.98 10.24
C SER A 104 -11.33 2.39 9.11
N ILE A 105 -12.02 3.27 8.37
CA ILE A 105 -12.75 2.91 7.16
C ILE A 105 -11.85 2.20 6.12
N TRP A 106 -10.56 2.52 6.08
CA TRP A 106 -9.61 1.91 5.16
C TRP A 106 -9.34 0.43 5.47
N PHE A 107 -9.41 0.04 6.75
CA PHE A 107 -9.27 -1.36 7.15
C PHE A 107 -10.54 -2.18 6.84
N GLN A 108 -11.72 -1.56 6.81
CA GLN A 108 -12.95 -2.25 6.43
C GLN A 108 -12.94 -2.74 4.97
N ASP A 109 -12.24 -2.01 4.09
CA ASP A 109 -12.04 -2.40 2.69
C ASP A 109 -10.99 -3.51 2.50
N TYR A 110 -10.17 -3.78 3.52
CA TYR A 110 -9.21 -4.87 3.51
C TYR A 110 -9.93 -6.22 3.62
N LYS A 111 -9.56 -7.15 2.74
CA LYS A 111 -10.10 -8.52 2.75
C LYS A 111 -8.97 -9.53 2.64
N GLU A 112 -8.72 -10.24 3.75
CA GLU A 112 -7.74 -11.32 3.81
C GLU A 112 -8.21 -12.58 3.06
N ILE A 113 -9.53 -12.84 3.06
CA ILE A 113 -10.09 -14.12 2.61
C ILE A 113 -10.42 -14.10 1.10
N PRO A 114 -9.94 -15.10 0.33
CA PRO A 114 -10.15 -15.17 -1.11
C PRO A 114 -11.58 -15.13 -1.65
N PHE A 115 -12.57 -15.46 -0.81
CA PHE A 115 -13.96 -15.70 -1.21
C PHE A 115 -14.92 -14.59 -0.75
N SER A 116 -14.47 -13.60 0.05
CA SER A 116 -15.31 -12.50 0.54
C SER A 116 -15.44 -11.33 -0.45
N GLY A 117 -15.06 -11.55 -1.71
CA GLY A 117 -14.92 -10.53 -2.75
C GLY A 117 -13.51 -9.95 -2.81
N ARG A 118 -13.19 -9.21 -3.88
CA ARG A 118 -11.87 -8.58 -4.01
C ARG A 118 -11.85 -7.23 -3.28
N GLY A 119 -11.42 -7.24 -2.01
CA GLY A 119 -11.07 -6.03 -1.26
C GLY A 119 -9.70 -5.48 -1.68
N ILE A 120 -9.19 -4.48 -0.96
CA ILE A 120 -7.80 -4.01 -1.12
C ILE A 120 -6.85 -4.86 -0.26
N CYS A 121 -5.54 -4.79 -0.54
CA CYS A 121 -4.55 -5.41 0.33
C CYS A 121 -4.28 -4.54 1.57
N ILE A 122 -3.67 -5.13 2.61
CA ILE A 122 -3.41 -4.44 3.88
C ILE A 122 -2.44 -3.27 3.70
N GLU A 123 -1.48 -3.40 2.77
CA GLU A 123 -0.52 -2.35 2.48
C GLU A 123 -1.20 -1.12 1.88
N GLU A 124 -2.17 -1.30 0.98
CA GLU A 124 -2.92 -0.19 0.38
C GLU A 124 -3.89 0.45 1.39
N ALA A 125 -4.55 -0.35 2.22
CA ALA A 125 -5.35 0.16 3.33
C ALA A 125 -4.52 1.05 4.26
N PHE A 126 -3.33 0.57 4.66
CA PHE A 126 -2.43 1.33 5.53
C PHE A 126 -1.90 2.59 4.84
N TYR A 127 -1.58 2.52 3.55
CA TYR A 127 -1.18 3.69 2.76
C TYR A 127 -2.23 4.80 2.81
N HIS A 128 -3.51 4.48 2.56
CA HIS A 128 -4.59 5.47 2.58
C HIS A 128 -4.88 6.01 3.99
N TYR A 129 -4.82 5.16 5.01
CA TYR A 129 -4.92 5.59 6.40
C TYR A 129 -3.82 6.60 6.75
N MET A 130 -2.57 6.27 6.41
CA MET A 130 -1.42 7.09 6.70
C MET A 130 -1.40 8.41 5.93
N LEU A 131 -1.89 8.43 4.69
CA LEU A 131 -2.10 9.67 3.93
C LEU A 131 -3.10 10.61 4.59
N SER A 132 -4.06 10.04 5.33
CA SER A 132 -5.08 10.81 6.07
C SER A 132 -4.60 11.21 7.47
N ASN A 133 -3.43 10.73 7.91
CA ASN A 133 -2.88 11.01 9.24
C ASN A 133 -2.08 12.32 9.22
N GLU A 134 -2.75 13.44 9.51
CA GLU A 134 -2.12 14.77 9.52
C GLU A 134 -0.91 14.87 10.46
N ASN A 135 -0.95 14.17 11.60
CA ASN A 135 0.15 14.16 12.55
C ASN A 135 1.43 13.55 11.96
N PHE A 136 1.31 12.55 11.10
CA PHE A 136 2.44 11.97 10.39
C PHE A 136 2.85 12.84 9.20
N ILE A 137 1.89 13.25 8.35
CA ILE A 137 2.17 13.97 7.10
C ILE A 137 2.79 15.35 7.36
N ASN A 138 2.32 16.08 8.38
CA ASN A 138 2.79 17.44 8.66
C ASN A 138 4.12 17.49 9.43
N ARG A 139 4.62 16.37 9.96
CA ARG A 139 5.90 16.33 10.70
C ARG A 139 7.10 16.61 9.81
N SER A 140 7.07 16.16 8.57
CA SER A 140 8.15 16.34 7.62
C SER A 140 7.61 16.43 6.20
N PRO A 141 8.12 17.36 5.37
CA PRO A 141 7.74 17.43 3.97
C PRO A 141 8.10 16.16 3.18
N TYR A 142 8.93 15.28 3.73
CA TYR A 142 9.35 14.04 3.10
C TYR A 142 8.48 12.82 3.48
N ASN A 143 7.62 12.93 4.49
CA ASN A 143 6.84 11.79 4.98
C ASN A 143 5.87 11.24 3.93
N THR A 144 5.26 12.11 3.13
CA THR A 144 4.44 11.70 1.98
C THR A 144 5.25 10.93 0.95
N LEU A 145 6.49 11.37 0.66
CA LEU A 145 7.37 10.71 -0.31
C LEU A 145 7.88 9.36 0.20
N LEU A 146 8.22 9.27 1.48
CA LEU A 146 8.60 8.04 2.16
C LEU A 146 7.46 7.02 2.12
N LEU A 147 6.26 7.45 2.53
CA LEU A 147 5.08 6.60 2.53
C LEU A 147 4.76 6.09 1.12
N GLN A 148 4.87 6.94 0.10
CA GLN A 148 4.67 6.55 -1.29
C GLN A 148 5.76 5.59 -1.80
N HIS A 149 7.03 5.82 -1.46
CA HIS A 149 8.13 4.92 -1.82
C HIS A 149 7.88 3.51 -1.27
N GLU A 150 7.58 3.42 0.02
CA GLU A 150 7.38 2.16 0.72
C GLU A 150 6.15 1.41 0.22
N PHE A 151 5.03 2.13 0.00
CA PHE A 151 3.83 1.57 -0.63
C PHE A 151 4.13 0.99 -2.01
N LEU A 152 4.76 1.77 -2.90
CA LEU A 152 5.04 1.31 -4.25
C LEU A 152 6.03 0.14 -4.26
N ASN A 153 7.03 0.15 -3.38
CA ASN A 153 7.96 -0.95 -3.23
C ASN A 153 7.25 -2.22 -2.74
N ALA A 154 6.35 -2.11 -1.75
CA ALA A 154 5.60 -3.23 -1.22
C ALA A 154 4.66 -3.85 -2.28
N ILE A 155 3.81 -3.04 -2.93
CA ILE A 155 2.86 -3.56 -3.92
C ILE A 155 3.58 -4.18 -5.12
N HIS A 156 4.62 -3.53 -5.65
CA HIS A 156 5.33 -4.11 -6.79
C HIS A 156 6.09 -5.38 -6.39
N SER A 157 6.57 -5.50 -5.14
CA SER A 157 7.14 -6.75 -4.64
C SER A 157 6.11 -7.88 -4.61
N ILE A 158 4.86 -7.59 -4.18
CA ILE A 158 3.76 -8.55 -4.23
C ILE A 158 3.47 -8.96 -5.68
N LEU A 159 3.40 -8.00 -6.60
CA LEU A 159 3.08 -8.25 -8.01
C LEU A 159 4.16 -9.05 -8.77
N VAL A 160 5.42 -9.00 -8.33
CA VAL A 160 6.49 -9.88 -8.85
C VAL A 160 6.21 -11.33 -8.51
N ILE A 161 5.75 -11.60 -7.29
CA ILE A 161 5.48 -12.96 -6.79
C ILE A 161 4.12 -13.46 -7.32
N ASN A 162 3.11 -12.59 -7.27
CA ASN A 162 1.74 -12.89 -7.68
C ASN A 162 1.20 -11.81 -8.61
N LYS A 163 1.22 -12.08 -9.92
CA LYS A 163 0.76 -11.15 -10.96
C LYS A 163 -0.74 -10.88 -10.95
N ASN A 164 -1.52 -11.83 -10.43
CA ASN A 164 -2.98 -11.73 -10.35
C ASN A 164 -3.39 -11.96 -8.89
N PRO A 165 -3.03 -11.03 -7.99
CA PRO A 165 -3.35 -11.17 -6.59
C PRO A 165 -4.86 -11.20 -6.39
N ASN A 166 -5.31 -11.85 -5.32
CA ASN A 166 -6.74 -11.91 -5.01
C ASN A 166 -7.25 -10.69 -4.23
N PHE A 167 -6.74 -9.52 -4.60
CA PHE A 167 -7.18 -8.22 -4.13
C PHE A 167 -7.22 -7.25 -5.33
N ARG A 168 -7.91 -6.13 -5.16
CA ARG A 168 -7.85 -5.01 -6.10
C ARG A 168 -6.77 -4.05 -5.65
N ILE A 169 -6.12 -3.44 -6.63
CA ILE A 169 -5.27 -2.27 -6.43
C ILE A 169 -6.09 -1.08 -6.93
N HIS A 170 -6.42 -0.14 -6.06
CA HIS A 170 -7.20 1.05 -6.41
C HIS A 170 -6.31 2.27 -6.69
N SER A 171 -5.06 2.24 -6.23
CA SER A 171 -4.13 3.35 -6.35
C SER A 171 -3.87 3.67 -7.81
N PRO A 172 -4.13 4.92 -8.25
CA PRO A 172 -3.88 5.35 -9.63
C PRO A 172 -2.39 5.44 -9.95
N LEU A 173 -1.52 5.31 -8.92
CA LEU A 173 -0.08 5.29 -9.10
C LEU A 173 0.39 4.03 -9.82
N ILE A 174 -0.36 2.93 -9.73
CA ILE A 174 0.01 1.64 -10.32
C ILE A 174 -0.64 1.52 -11.69
N ILE A 175 0.20 1.57 -12.71
CA ILE A 175 -0.17 1.50 -14.10
C ILE A 175 0.16 0.10 -14.61
N HIS A 176 -0.62 -0.39 -15.55
CA HIS A 176 -0.34 -1.65 -16.23
C HIS A 176 -0.11 -1.36 -17.72
N ASN A 177 1.01 -1.83 -18.25
CA ASN A 177 1.14 -2.05 -19.70
C ASN A 177 0.85 -3.54 -19.98
N ARG A 178 0.94 -4.04 -21.22
CA ARG A 178 0.57 -5.45 -21.47
C ARG A 178 1.50 -6.44 -20.76
N SER A 179 2.70 -5.99 -20.42
CA SER A 179 3.81 -6.82 -19.99
C SER A 179 3.98 -6.86 -18.48
N ILE A 180 3.79 -5.71 -17.82
CA ILE A 180 4.15 -5.46 -16.42
C ILE A 180 3.22 -4.44 -15.76
N SER A 181 3.19 -4.50 -14.43
CA SER A 181 2.69 -3.40 -13.61
C SER A 181 3.86 -2.51 -13.18
N TYR A 182 3.68 -1.19 -13.28
CA TYR A 182 4.72 -0.22 -12.99
C TYR A 182 4.17 1.10 -12.46
N SER A 183 5.03 1.88 -11.84
CA SER A 183 4.81 3.26 -11.43
C SER A 183 6.01 4.11 -11.81
N VAL A 184 5.77 5.33 -12.30
CA VAL A 184 6.81 6.34 -12.49
C VAL A 184 6.47 7.55 -11.63
N VAL A 185 7.36 7.87 -10.71
CA VAL A 185 7.21 8.96 -9.74
C VAL A 185 8.33 9.97 -9.94
N LYS A 186 8.02 11.25 -9.71
CA LYS A 186 9.03 12.29 -9.61
C LYS A 186 9.43 12.47 -8.14
N TYR A 187 10.72 12.37 -7.85
CA TYR A 187 11.28 12.68 -6.54
C TYR A 187 12.31 13.80 -6.67
N PRO A 188 12.52 14.62 -5.63
CA PRO A 188 13.69 15.49 -5.56
C PRO A 188 14.99 14.65 -5.64
N GLY A 189 16.01 15.10 -6.36
CA GLY A 189 17.26 14.37 -6.56
C GLY A 189 17.92 13.90 -5.26
N LYS A 190 17.90 14.74 -4.21
CA LYS A 190 18.38 14.40 -2.86
C LYS A 190 17.70 13.18 -2.25
N ILE A 191 16.40 12.99 -2.53
CA ILE A 191 15.63 11.82 -2.05
C ILE A 191 16.06 10.58 -2.82
N VAL A 192 16.24 10.68 -4.14
CA VAL A 192 16.74 9.55 -4.95
C VAL A 192 18.12 9.10 -4.48
N SER A 193 19.04 10.03 -4.20
CA SER A 193 20.34 9.71 -3.61
C SER A 193 20.24 8.91 -2.31
N ALA A 194 19.31 9.30 -1.43
CA ALA A 194 19.08 8.60 -0.17
C ALA A 194 18.48 7.20 -0.37
N LEU A 195 17.53 7.05 -1.31
CA LEU A 195 16.89 5.77 -1.61
C LEU A 195 17.85 4.75 -2.26
N GLU A 196 18.75 5.21 -3.13
CA GLU A 196 19.66 4.33 -3.88
C GLU A 196 20.96 3.99 -3.12
N ASN A 197 21.18 4.54 -1.92
CA ASN A 197 22.49 4.49 -1.23
C ASN A 197 23.66 4.89 -2.15
N SER A 198 23.39 5.79 -3.10
CA SER A 198 24.31 6.16 -4.17
C SER A 198 25.43 7.06 -3.64
N LEU A 199 26.68 6.73 -3.95
CA LEU A 199 27.85 7.59 -3.67
C LEU A 199 27.80 8.93 -4.43
N LYS A 200 27.02 9.03 -5.50
CA LYS A 200 26.72 10.29 -6.18
C LYS A 200 25.62 11.01 -5.39
N LYS A 201 26.03 12.01 -4.61
CA LYS A 201 25.13 12.97 -3.99
C LYS A 201 24.60 13.90 -5.08
N PHE A 202 23.31 13.81 -5.37
CA PHE A 202 22.62 14.88 -6.07
C PHE A 202 22.42 16.00 -5.04
N GLU A 203 23.20 17.08 -5.17
CA GLU A 203 23.04 18.29 -4.34
C GLU A 203 21.91 19.19 -4.83
N THR A 204 21.27 18.84 -5.96
CA THR A 204 20.20 19.63 -6.56
C THR A 204 18.82 19.10 -6.18
N ASP A 205 17.87 20.03 -6.04
CA ASP A 205 16.44 19.76 -5.86
C ASP A 205 15.73 19.43 -7.19
N ASP A 206 16.48 19.17 -8.26
CA ASP A 206 15.91 18.83 -9.57
C ASP A 206 15.06 17.56 -9.45
N GLU A 207 13.91 17.57 -10.12
CA GLU A 207 13.02 16.41 -10.14
C GLU A 207 13.63 15.29 -10.98
N VAL A 208 13.72 14.10 -10.38
CA VAL A 208 14.22 12.89 -11.00
C VAL A 208 13.07 11.89 -11.15
N LEU A 209 12.92 11.32 -12.34
CA LEU A 209 11.98 10.22 -12.57
C LEU A 209 12.54 8.93 -11.98
N TYR A 210 11.73 8.26 -11.19
CA TYR A 210 12.04 7.00 -10.53
C TYR A 210 10.97 5.96 -10.84
N VAL A 211 11.38 4.79 -11.28
CA VAL A 211 10.47 3.69 -11.63
C VAL A 211 10.37 2.67 -10.50
N TYR A 212 9.20 2.05 -10.39
CA TYR A 212 8.97 0.77 -9.72
C TYR A 212 8.29 -0.11 -10.75
N ALA A 213 8.79 -1.31 -11.01
CA ALA A 213 8.26 -2.18 -12.05
C ALA A 213 8.33 -3.64 -11.62
N ALA A 214 7.17 -4.31 -11.61
CA ALA A 214 7.04 -5.71 -11.30
C ALA A 214 7.22 -6.54 -12.58
N THR A 215 8.45 -7.01 -12.82
CA THR A 215 8.73 -7.88 -13.96
C THR A 215 8.39 -9.34 -13.65
N LYS A 216 8.52 -10.23 -14.64
CA LYS A 216 8.30 -11.68 -14.44
C LYS A 216 9.29 -12.32 -13.46
N LYS A 217 10.42 -11.67 -13.15
CA LYS A 217 11.53 -12.28 -12.39
C LYS A 217 11.90 -11.53 -11.12
N HIS A 218 11.83 -10.20 -11.14
CA HIS A 218 12.28 -9.35 -10.03
C HIS A 218 11.62 -7.96 -10.08
N LEU A 219 11.68 -7.26 -8.95
CA LEU A 219 11.35 -5.85 -8.87
C LEU A 219 12.48 -5.03 -9.49
N ILE A 220 12.17 -4.21 -10.49
CA ILE A 220 13.06 -3.16 -10.98
C ILE A 220 12.66 -1.86 -10.32
N LYS A 221 13.63 -1.18 -9.71
CA LYS A 221 13.45 0.17 -9.19
C LYS A 221 14.70 1.00 -9.36
N GLY A 222 14.54 2.29 -9.61
CA GLY A 222 15.66 3.20 -9.80
C GLY A 222 15.33 4.40 -10.67
N GLN A 223 16.29 5.30 -10.81
CA GLN A 223 16.21 6.42 -11.74
C GLN A 223 16.03 5.96 -13.20
N ILE A 224 15.16 6.65 -13.93
CA ILE A 224 14.99 6.50 -15.39
C ILE A 224 15.02 7.86 -16.09
N SER A 225 15.28 7.85 -17.40
CA SER A 225 15.15 9.03 -18.25
C SER A 225 13.69 9.27 -18.67
N GLU A 226 13.38 10.49 -19.10
CA GLU A 226 12.07 10.82 -19.69
C GLU A 226 11.75 9.95 -20.91
N LEU A 227 12.75 9.64 -21.74
CA LEU A 227 12.59 8.73 -22.88
C LEU A 227 12.07 7.35 -22.44
N ILE A 228 12.68 6.75 -21.40
CA ILE A 228 12.25 5.45 -20.88
C ILE A 228 10.81 5.53 -20.36
N SER A 229 10.46 6.61 -19.64
CA SER A 229 9.10 6.83 -19.16
C SER A 229 8.08 6.90 -20.30
N GLU A 230 8.39 7.61 -21.39
CA GLU A 230 7.51 7.69 -22.56
C GLU A 230 7.37 6.35 -23.28
N ILE A 231 8.44 5.57 -23.38
CA ILE A 231 8.38 4.23 -23.98
C ILE A 231 7.49 3.31 -23.14
N LEU A 232 7.62 3.32 -21.80
CA LEU A 232 6.76 2.53 -20.91
C LEU A 232 5.27 2.87 -21.07
N LYS A 233 4.95 4.16 -21.20
CA LYS A 233 3.57 4.65 -21.40
C LYS A 233 3.00 4.26 -22.77
N ASN A 234 3.86 4.18 -23.79
CA ASN A 234 3.45 3.98 -25.18
C ASN A 234 3.83 2.61 -25.74
N GLU A 235 4.06 1.59 -24.89
CA GLU A 235 4.51 0.25 -25.29
C GLU A 235 3.77 -0.29 -26.53
N LEU A 236 2.43 -0.23 -26.53
CA LEU A 236 1.61 -0.79 -27.62
C LEU A 236 1.72 -0.04 -28.95
N LEU A 237 2.21 1.19 -28.91
CA LEU A 237 2.30 2.07 -30.05
C LEU A 237 3.75 2.29 -30.47
N ILE A 238 4.73 1.72 -29.76
CA ILE A 238 6.16 1.95 -30.00
C ILE A 238 6.63 1.39 -31.36
N HIS A 239 5.87 0.49 -31.96
CA HIS A 239 6.11 -0.03 -33.31
C HIS A 239 5.49 0.83 -34.42
N LYS A 240 4.63 1.81 -34.07
CA LYS A 240 4.05 2.74 -35.06
C LYS A 240 5.09 3.79 -35.43
N ALA A 241 5.29 3.99 -36.73
CA ALA A 241 6.24 4.98 -37.26
C ALA A 241 6.00 6.39 -36.70
N GLU A 242 4.73 6.79 -36.52
CA GLU A 242 4.35 8.09 -35.95
C GLU A 242 4.90 8.31 -34.53
N ILE A 243 4.77 7.30 -33.65
CA ILE A 243 5.28 7.37 -32.27
C ILE A 243 6.80 7.33 -32.26
N ARG A 244 7.41 6.50 -33.11
CA ARG A 244 8.87 6.43 -33.21
C ARG A 244 9.45 7.77 -33.66
N ASN A 245 8.88 8.38 -34.69
CA ASN A 245 9.25 9.72 -35.17
C ASN A 245 9.04 10.79 -34.11
N LEU A 246 7.94 10.72 -33.36
CA LEU A 246 7.68 11.63 -32.25
C LEU A 246 8.78 11.53 -31.18
N LEU A 247 9.16 10.31 -30.77
CA LEU A 247 10.18 10.09 -29.75
C LEU A 247 11.58 10.50 -30.22
N THR A 248 11.97 10.14 -31.45
CA THR A 248 13.28 10.53 -32.01
C THR A 248 13.39 12.05 -32.12
N THR A 249 12.32 12.72 -32.55
CA THR A 249 12.28 14.18 -32.65
C THR A 249 12.27 14.84 -31.26
N LYS A 250 11.40 14.40 -30.35
CA LYS A 250 11.25 14.98 -29.00
C LYS A 250 12.54 14.89 -28.19
N PHE A 251 13.24 13.76 -28.29
CA PHE A 251 14.45 13.50 -27.50
C PHE A 251 15.76 13.72 -28.27
N ASN A 252 15.69 14.19 -29.53
CA ASN A 252 16.83 14.42 -30.40
C ASN A 252 17.79 13.21 -30.48
N ILE A 253 17.22 12.03 -30.69
CA ILE A 253 17.94 10.76 -30.85
C ILE A 253 17.69 10.17 -32.24
N ASN A 254 18.61 9.34 -32.72
CA ASN A 254 18.41 8.59 -33.95
C ASN A 254 17.64 7.28 -33.70
N GLU A 255 17.24 6.61 -34.78
CA GLU A 255 16.46 5.38 -34.72
C GLU A 255 17.23 4.20 -34.10
N ASP A 256 18.54 4.13 -34.31
CA ASP A 256 19.40 3.08 -33.73
C ASP A 256 19.49 3.19 -32.20
N GLN A 257 19.59 4.42 -31.68
CA GLN A 257 19.56 4.71 -30.25
C GLN A 257 18.22 4.28 -29.65
N LEU A 258 17.10 4.65 -30.29
CA LEU A 258 15.77 4.25 -29.86
C LEU A 258 15.62 2.71 -29.83
N ASN A 259 16.05 2.03 -30.89
CA ASN A 259 16.03 0.56 -30.97
C ASN A 259 16.87 -0.09 -29.87
N THR A 260 18.05 0.46 -29.61
CA THR A 260 18.93 -0.02 -28.54
C THR A 260 18.26 0.15 -27.17
N THR A 261 17.62 1.29 -26.92
CA THR A 261 16.86 1.53 -25.67
C THR A 261 15.71 0.54 -25.51
N ILE A 262 14.89 0.33 -26.55
CA ILE A 262 13.77 -0.63 -26.53
C ILE A 262 14.29 -2.05 -26.26
N LEU A 263 15.36 -2.47 -26.94
CA LEU A 263 15.96 -3.78 -26.74
C LEU A 263 16.47 -3.97 -25.31
N ASN A 264 17.10 -2.95 -24.73
CA ASN A 264 17.55 -3.00 -23.34
C ASN A 264 16.38 -3.08 -22.35
N MET A 265 15.29 -2.36 -22.59
CA MET A 265 14.07 -2.45 -21.78
C MET A 265 13.42 -3.84 -21.87
N ALA A 266 13.36 -4.44 -23.07
CA ALA A 266 12.87 -5.80 -23.25
C ALA A 266 13.75 -6.84 -22.52
N LYS A 267 15.09 -6.68 -22.56
CA LYS A 267 16.02 -7.53 -21.78
C LYS A 267 15.81 -7.44 -20.28
N LEU A 268 15.47 -6.25 -19.78
CA LEU A 268 15.10 -6.03 -18.39
C LEU A 268 13.69 -6.57 -18.06
N GLY A 269 12.91 -6.99 -19.06
CA GLY A 269 11.54 -7.47 -18.88
C GLY A 269 10.55 -6.35 -18.59
N LEU A 270 10.87 -5.12 -19.01
CA LEU A 270 10.01 -3.95 -18.90
C LEU A 270 9.02 -3.81 -20.08
N LEU A 271 9.34 -4.47 -21.19
CA LEU A 271 8.52 -4.57 -22.40
C LEU A 271 8.44 -6.03 -22.81
N ASP A 272 7.37 -6.40 -23.51
CA ASP A 272 7.29 -7.68 -24.22
C ASP A 272 8.29 -7.63 -25.40
N GLY A 273 9.09 -8.70 -25.51
CA GLY A 273 10.13 -8.84 -26.53
C GLY A 273 9.63 -9.36 -27.87
#